data_AF-Q4CWV6-F1
#
_entry.id   AF-Q4CWV6-F1
#
_cell.length_a   1.000
_cell.length_b   1.000
_cell.length_c   1.000
_cell.angle_alpha   90.00
_cell.angle_beta   90.00
_cell.angle_gamma   90.00
#
_symmetry.space_group_name_H-M   'P 1'
#
loop_
_entity.id
_entity.type
_entity.pdbx_description
1 polymer ?
#
loop_
_entity_poly.entity_id
_entity_poly.type
_entity_poly.pdbx_seq_one_letter_code
_entity_poly.pdbx_strand_id
1 'polypeptide(L)'
;MSVSFSTLVQRARPASNHATTQALRSVIAKIPPTNISTVGKGVRVACEENPLASVATVGVWLDAGTRHEPAHYAGTARVLQKCGLLGTTNQTGAQIAKALDEIGGQLTVQVGREQTHLYMRVTKQNTERAVGLLADVVRNARLAD
;
A
#
# COMPACT_ATOMS: atom_id res chain seq x y z
N MET A 1 -40.45 10.70 -47.29
CA MET A 1 -40.53 11.12 -45.87
C MET A 1 -39.10 11.26 -45.35
N SER A 2 -38.67 12.47 -44.99
CA SER A 2 -37.32 12.73 -44.49
C SER A 2 -37.33 12.60 -42.96
N VAL A 3 -36.63 11.60 -42.43
CA VAL A 3 -36.41 11.46 -40.98
C VAL A 3 -35.14 12.21 -40.61
N SER A 4 -35.30 13.31 -39.87
CA SER A 4 -34.20 14.15 -39.42
C SER A 4 -33.39 13.46 -38.32
N PHE A 5 -32.10 13.23 -38.58
CA PHE A 5 -31.18 12.57 -37.65
C PHE A 5 -30.99 13.32 -36.31
N SER A 6 -31.28 14.63 -36.28
CA SER A 6 -31.14 15.43 -35.06
C SER A 6 -32.12 15.02 -33.96
N THR A 7 -33.28 14.47 -34.32
CA THR A 7 -34.29 14.05 -33.34
C THR A 7 -33.90 12.75 -32.62
N LEU A 8 -33.12 11.88 -33.26
CA LEU A 8 -32.67 10.62 -32.67
C LEU A 8 -31.61 10.86 -31.58
N VAL A 9 -30.71 11.84 -31.79
CA VAL A 9 -29.67 12.19 -30.82
C VAL A 9 -30.24 12.84 -29.56
N GLN A 10 -31.31 13.65 -29.68
CA GLN A 10 -31.94 14.27 -28.50
C GLN A 10 -32.63 13.26 -27.57
N ARG A 11 -33.08 12.10 -28.08
CA ARG A 11 -33.68 11.03 -27.26
C ARG A 11 -32.66 10.15 -26.54
N ALA A 12 -31.38 10.21 -26.93
CA ALA A 12 -30.31 9.47 -26.29
C ALA A 12 -29.65 10.25 -25.13
N ARG A 13 -30.35 11.21 -24.50
CA ARG A 13 -29.93 11.68 -23.18
C ARG A 13 -30.16 10.52 -22.20
N PRO A 14 -29.11 9.86 -21.69
CA PRO A 14 -29.32 8.77 -20.74
C PRO A 14 -30.12 9.33 -19.57
N ALA A 15 -31.18 8.58 -19.21
CA ALA A 15 -32.01 8.86 -18.06
C ALA A 15 -31.12 9.20 -16.86
N SER A 16 -31.41 10.33 -16.22
CA SER A 16 -30.55 11.01 -15.25
C SER A 16 -29.74 10.05 -14.36
N ASN A 17 -28.41 10.20 -14.34
CA ASN A 17 -27.48 9.47 -13.45
C ASN A 17 -27.76 9.65 -11.93
N HIS A 18 -28.88 10.27 -11.54
CA HIS A 18 -29.24 10.59 -10.16
C HIS A 18 -29.46 9.33 -9.32
N ALA A 19 -30.10 8.28 -9.86
CA ALA A 19 -30.30 7.02 -9.14
C ALA A 19 -28.97 6.32 -8.82
N THR A 20 -28.05 6.25 -9.79
CA THR A 20 -26.68 5.73 -9.59
C THR A 20 -25.91 6.57 -8.59
N THR A 21 -26.08 7.90 -8.61
CA THR A 21 -25.41 8.82 -7.67
C THR A 21 -25.89 8.63 -6.24
N GLN A 22 -27.19 8.43 -6.01
CA GLN A 22 -27.74 8.19 -4.67
C GLN A 22 -27.26 6.85 -4.08
N ALA A 23 -27.29 5.78 -4.88
CA ALA A 23 -26.76 4.49 -4.46
C ALA A 23 -25.25 4.54 -4.16
N LEU A 24 -24.47 5.24 -4.99
CA LEU A 24 -23.03 5.43 -4.75
C LEU A 24 -22.77 6.16 -3.43
N ARG A 25 -23.51 7.25 -3.15
CA ARG A 25 -23.35 8.02 -1.91
C ARG A 25 -23.63 7.19 -0.67
N SER A 26 -24.68 6.36 -0.70
CA SER A 26 -25.02 5.50 0.45
C SER A 26 -23.99 4.38 0.68
N VAL A 27 -23.32 3.92 -0.38
CA VAL A 27 -22.20 2.96 -0.27
C VAL A 27 -20.96 3.64 0.30
N ILE A 28 -20.56 4.79 -0.23
CA ILE A 28 -19.39 5.54 0.25
C ILE A 28 -19.55 5.90 1.73
N ALA A 29 -20.76 6.27 2.17
CA ALA A 29 -21.03 6.60 3.57
C ALA A 29 -20.87 5.40 4.54
N LYS A 30 -20.84 4.16 4.04
CA LYS A 30 -20.64 2.94 4.85
C LYS A 30 -19.18 2.48 4.88
N ILE A 31 -18.31 3.05 4.03
CA ILE A 31 -16.88 2.75 4.05
C ILE A 31 -16.28 3.47 5.26
N PRO A 32 -15.53 2.78 6.15
CA PRO A 32 -14.89 3.43 7.27
C PRO A 32 -13.94 4.54 6.77
N PRO A 33 -13.94 5.73 7.40
CA PRO A 33 -13.07 6.81 6.97
C PRO A 33 -11.60 6.45 7.24
N THR A 34 -10.72 6.79 6.30
CA THR A 34 -9.27 6.71 6.54
C THR A 34 -8.85 7.85 7.47
N ASN A 35 -8.37 7.50 8.66
CA ASN A 35 -7.82 8.46 9.60
C ASN A 35 -6.36 8.74 9.25
N ILE A 36 -6.04 9.99 8.95
CA ILE A 36 -4.68 10.43 8.62
C ILE A 36 -4.16 11.25 9.80
N SER A 37 -3.09 10.77 10.42
CA SER A 37 -2.37 11.48 11.48
C SER A 37 -0.92 11.72 11.06
N THR A 38 -0.24 12.65 11.72
CA THR A 38 1.18 12.92 11.51
C THR A 38 1.93 12.67 12.81
N VAL A 39 2.99 11.86 12.74
CA VAL A 39 3.82 11.50 13.90
C VAL A 39 5.21 12.14 13.76
N GLY A 40 5.71 12.70 14.87
CA GLY A 40 7.04 13.29 14.94
C GLY A 40 7.26 14.43 13.93
N LYS A 41 8.39 14.39 13.21
CA LYS A 41 8.83 15.44 12.28
C LYS A 41 8.26 15.30 10.84
N GLY A 42 7.10 14.67 10.67
CA GLY A 42 6.41 14.64 9.36
C GLY A 42 6.09 13.27 8.78
N VAL A 43 6.20 12.18 9.56
CA VAL A 43 5.75 10.86 9.10
C VAL A 43 4.23 10.85 9.12
N ARG A 44 3.60 10.73 7.94
CA ARG A 44 2.14 10.60 7.83
C ARG A 44 1.74 9.13 8.02
N VAL A 45 0.75 8.90 8.86
CA VAL A 45 0.18 7.59 9.16
C VAL A 45 -1.28 7.61 8.72
N ALA A 46 -1.62 6.75 7.76
CA ALA A 46 -2.99 6.50 7.36
C ALA A 46 -3.48 5.19 7.98
N CYS A 47 -4.60 5.24 8.68
CA CYS A 47 -5.20 4.09 9.36
C CYS A 47 -6.66 3.94 8.91
N GLU A 48 -7.03 2.72 8.53
CA GLU A 48 -8.41 2.33 8.27
C GLU A 48 -8.74 1.17 9.21
N GLU A 49 -9.82 1.32 9.98
CA GLU A 49 -10.27 0.28 10.90
C GLU A 49 -11.41 -0.51 10.27
N ASN A 50 -11.25 -1.84 10.24
CA ASN A 50 -12.33 -2.76 9.91
C ASN A 50 -12.56 -3.71 11.10
N PRO A 51 -13.60 -3.48 11.93
CA PRO A 51 -13.86 -4.30 13.11
C PRO A 51 -14.13 -5.79 12.82
N LEU A 52 -14.56 -6.12 11.60
CA LEU A 52 -14.87 -7.49 11.18
C LEU A 52 -13.65 -8.24 10.64
N ALA A 53 -12.52 -7.54 10.42
CA ALA A 53 -11.31 -8.15 9.88
C ALA A 53 -10.47 -8.82 10.99
N SER A 54 -10.08 -10.08 10.75
CA SER A 54 -9.12 -10.82 11.59
C SER A 54 -7.65 -10.56 11.22
N VAL A 55 -7.42 -9.90 10.08
CA VAL A 55 -6.11 -9.62 9.49
C VAL A 55 -5.94 -8.11 9.37
N ALA A 56 -4.75 -7.63 9.70
CA ALA A 56 -4.31 -6.26 9.50
C ALA A 56 -3.24 -6.22 8.39
N THR A 57 -3.23 -5.14 7.62
CA THR A 57 -2.14 -4.82 6.70
C THR A 57 -1.37 -3.63 7.25
N VAL A 58 -0.07 -3.79 7.45
CA VAL A 58 0.83 -2.74 7.91
C VAL A 58 1.85 -2.50 6.81
N GLY A 59 2.09 -1.25 6.43
CA GLY A 59 3.02 -0.94 5.36
C GLY A 59 3.66 0.43 5.48
N VAL A 60 4.80 0.59 4.81
CA VAL A 60 5.51 1.85 4.60
C VAL A 60 5.52 2.13 3.11
N TRP A 61 5.03 3.31 2.74
CA TRP A 61 5.07 3.84 1.38
C TRP A 61 6.11 4.94 1.30
N LEU A 62 7.06 4.76 0.40
CA LEU A 62 8.14 5.69 0.11
C LEU A 62 7.85 6.35 -1.23
N ASP A 63 7.94 7.68 -1.26
CA ASP A 63 7.82 8.49 -2.47
C ASP A 63 9.13 8.48 -3.28
N ALA A 64 9.57 7.27 -3.61
CA ALA A 64 10.78 6.99 -4.37
C ALA A 64 10.58 5.69 -5.14
N GLY A 65 11.06 5.63 -6.38
CA GLY A 65 10.88 4.51 -7.29
C GLY A 65 11.89 4.57 -8.42
N THR A 66 11.81 3.66 -9.39
CA THR A 66 12.84 3.55 -10.44
C THR A 66 13.02 4.81 -11.29
N ARG A 67 12.03 5.71 -11.37
CA ARG A 67 12.18 7.00 -12.07
C ARG A 67 13.18 7.93 -11.40
N HIS A 68 13.41 7.74 -10.10
CA HIS A 68 14.28 8.56 -9.28
C HIS A 68 15.72 8.00 -9.27
N GLU A 69 15.97 6.87 -9.94
CA GLU A 69 17.30 6.32 -10.13
C GLU A 69 18.11 7.19 -11.11
N PRO A 70 19.33 7.63 -10.75
CA PRO A 70 20.24 8.21 -11.71
C PRO A 70 20.59 7.18 -12.80
N ALA A 71 20.81 7.63 -14.04
CA ALA A 71 21.07 6.73 -15.18
C ALA A 71 22.25 5.75 -14.94
N HIS A 72 23.28 6.20 -14.21
CA HIS A 72 24.44 5.37 -13.84
C HIS A 72 24.10 4.25 -12.82
N TYR A 73 23.00 4.41 -12.07
CA TYR A 73 22.53 3.47 -11.05
C TYR A 73 21.19 2.82 -11.45
N ALA A 74 20.87 2.78 -12.74
CA ALA A 74 19.64 2.17 -13.23
C ALA A 74 19.51 0.70 -12.77
N GLY A 75 18.35 0.34 -12.23
CA GLY A 75 18.06 -1.01 -11.73
C GLY A 75 18.53 -1.28 -10.30
N THR A 76 19.23 -0.35 -9.64
CA THR A 76 19.65 -0.51 -8.24
C THR A 76 18.49 -0.65 -7.27
N ALA A 77 17.35 0.01 -7.48
CA ALA A 77 16.16 -0.13 -6.64
C ALA A 77 15.59 -1.55 -6.71
N ARG A 78 15.63 -2.21 -7.88
CA ARG A 78 15.24 -3.62 -8.00
C ARG A 78 16.25 -4.56 -7.32
N VAL A 79 17.54 -4.23 -7.35
CA VAL A 79 18.56 -4.97 -6.57
C VAL A 79 18.29 -4.81 -5.07
N LEU A 80 18.09 -3.57 -4.59
CA LEU A 80 17.74 -3.27 -3.20
C LEU A 80 16.44 -3.96 -2.77
N GLN A 81 15.43 -4.04 -3.63
CA GLN A 81 14.20 -4.80 -3.37
C GLN A 81 14.50 -6.26 -3.03
N LYS A 82 15.41 -6.89 -3.79
CA LYS A 82 15.79 -8.30 -3.60
C LYS A 82 16.70 -8.49 -2.39
N CYS A 83 17.55 -7.51 -2.11
CA CYS A 83 18.54 -7.57 -1.03
C CYS A 83 18.03 -7.04 0.32
N GLY A 84 16.95 -6.27 0.34
CA GLY A 84 16.46 -5.57 1.55
C GLY A 84 16.01 -6.50 2.68
N LEU A 85 15.82 -7.79 2.39
CA LEU A 85 15.45 -8.81 3.38
C LEU A 85 16.63 -9.70 3.82
N LEU A 86 17.86 -9.39 3.39
CA LEU A 86 19.04 -10.19 3.73
C LEU A 86 19.51 -9.98 5.19
N GLY A 87 19.14 -8.86 5.81
CA GLY A 87 19.44 -8.60 7.22
C GLY A 87 19.22 -7.15 7.62
N THR A 88 19.24 -6.94 8.93
CA THR A 88 19.32 -5.64 9.58
C THR A 88 20.53 -5.59 10.49
N THR A 89 20.89 -4.39 10.98
CA THR A 89 21.91 -4.24 12.04
C THR A 89 21.59 -5.07 13.30
N ASN A 90 20.31 -5.31 13.57
CA ASN A 90 19.86 -5.99 14.78
C ASN A 90 19.58 -7.49 14.58
N GLN A 91 19.26 -7.91 13.35
CA GLN A 91 18.81 -9.27 13.05
C GLN A 91 19.36 -9.76 11.72
N THR A 92 19.78 -11.03 11.66
CA THR A 92 20.16 -11.68 10.40
C THR A 92 18.92 -11.95 9.54
N GLY A 93 19.08 -12.12 8.22
CA GLY A 93 17.96 -12.48 7.34
C GLY A 93 17.22 -13.77 7.77
N ALA A 94 17.95 -14.75 8.33
CA ALA A 94 17.35 -15.96 8.88
C ALA A 94 16.49 -15.69 10.13
N GLN A 95 16.92 -14.76 11.00
CA GLN A 95 16.14 -14.35 12.16
C GLN A 95 14.88 -13.58 11.74
N ILE A 96 14.98 -12.73 10.72
CA ILE A 96 13.83 -12.00 10.16
C ILE A 96 12.83 -12.99 9.54
N ALA A 97 13.31 -13.94 8.73
CA ALA A 97 12.47 -14.98 8.15
C ALA A 97 11.74 -15.79 9.23
N LYS A 98 12.46 -16.23 10.26
CA LYS A 98 11.86 -16.94 11.41
C LYS A 98 10.81 -16.08 12.13
N ALA A 99 11.09 -14.80 12.35
CA ALA A 99 10.14 -13.89 12.99
C ALA A 99 8.88 -13.69 12.14
N LEU A 100 9.01 -13.66 10.81
CA LEU A 100 7.87 -13.61 9.88
C LEU A 100 7.02 -14.89 9.95
N ASP A 101 7.67 -16.05 9.97
CA ASP A 101 7.01 -17.35 10.08
C ASP A 101 6.24 -17.49 11.41
N GLU A 102 6.83 -17.06 12.52
CA GLU A 102 6.18 -17.06 13.85
C GLU A 102 4.94 -16.14 13.91
N ILE A 103 4.97 -15.02 13.20
CA ILE A 103 3.82 -14.10 13.09
C ILE A 103 2.72 -14.70 12.19
N GLY A 104 3.07 -15.66 11.34
CA GLY A 104 2.21 -16.14 10.25
C GLY A 104 1.98 -15.05 9.20
N GLY A 105 2.94 -14.14 9.05
CA GLY A 105 2.85 -12.98 8.17
C GLY A 105 3.65 -13.14 6.89
N GLN A 106 3.31 -12.35 5.87
CA GLN A 106 4.09 -12.28 4.64
C GLN A 106 4.57 -10.85 4.41
N LEU A 107 5.89 -10.64 4.37
CA LEU A 107 6.51 -9.36 4.03
C LEU A 107 6.77 -9.27 2.53
N THR A 108 6.21 -8.24 1.89
CA THR A 108 6.37 -7.99 0.47
C THR A 108 6.97 -6.61 0.25
N VAL A 109 8.02 -6.56 -0.57
CA VAL A 109 8.65 -5.31 -1.04
C VAL A 109 8.37 -5.19 -2.53
N GLN A 110 7.78 -4.08 -2.95
CA GLN A 110 7.53 -3.77 -4.35
C GLN A 110 8.11 -2.39 -4.67
N VAL A 111 8.84 -2.32 -5.78
CA VAL A 111 9.41 -1.08 -6.32
C VAL A 111 8.69 -0.79 -7.62
N GLY A 112 7.94 0.31 -7.64
CA GLY A 112 7.32 0.88 -8.82
C GLY A 112 8.20 1.96 -9.46
N ARG A 113 7.67 2.61 -10.50
CA ARG A 113 8.35 3.75 -11.14
C ARG A 113 8.41 4.97 -10.23
N GLU A 114 7.30 5.23 -9.52
CA GLU A 114 7.08 6.43 -8.72
C GLU A 114 7.35 6.18 -7.23
N GLN A 115 6.98 4.99 -6.77
CA GLN A 115 6.86 4.68 -5.36
C GLN A 115 7.40 3.29 -5.05
N THR A 116 7.84 3.12 -3.82
CA THR A 116 8.31 1.87 -3.26
C THR A 116 7.51 1.58 -2.01
N HIS A 117 6.97 0.38 -1.89
CA HIS A 117 6.14 0.01 -0.76
C HIS A 117 6.58 -1.31 -0.17
N LEU A 118 6.69 -1.31 1.15
CA LEU A 118 6.99 -2.47 1.98
C LEU A 118 5.78 -2.71 2.85
N TYR A 119 5.14 -3.88 2.73
CA TYR A 119 3.96 -4.18 3.52
C TYR A 119 3.90 -5.62 3.98
N MET A 120 3.20 -5.82 5.08
CA MET A 120 2.96 -7.08 5.72
C MET A 120 1.48 -7.28 5.95
N ARG A 121 0.97 -8.47 5.63
CA ARG A 121 -0.33 -8.94 6.11
C ARG A 121 -0.11 -9.83 7.31
N VAL A 122 -0.77 -9.53 8.42
CA VAL A 122 -0.60 -10.23 9.70
C VAL A 122 -1.93 -10.36 10.42
N THR A 123 -2.04 -11.30 11.36
CA THR A 123 -3.21 -11.38 12.23
C THR A 123 -3.32 -10.12 13.11
N LYS A 124 -4.55 -9.76 13.50
CA LYS A 124 -4.83 -8.57 14.33
C LYS A 124 -3.95 -8.49 15.58
N GLN A 125 -3.70 -9.63 16.24
CA GLN A 125 -2.90 -9.73 17.47
C GLN A 125 -1.41 -9.42 17.24
N ASN A 126 -0.89 -9.67 16.03
CA ASN A 126 0.52 -9.48 15.70
C ASN A 126 0.83 -8.12 15.07
N THR A 127 -0.15 -7.20 15.02
CA THR A 127 0.01 -5.88 14.37
C THR A 127 1.18 -5.08 14.96
N GLU A 128 1.31 -5.03 16.28
CA GLU A 128 2.40 -4.30 16.95
C GLU A 128 3.79 -4.88 16.61
N ARG A 129 3.91 -6.21 16.68
CA ARG A 129 5.15 -6.91 16.32
C ARG A 129 5.50 -6.68 14.84
N ALA A 130 4.50 -6.66 13.96
CA ALA A 130 4.69 -6.38 12.54
C ALA A 130 5.18 -4.94 12.28
N VAL A 131 4.62 -3.94 12.98
CA VAL A 131 5.10 -2.55 12.91
C VAL A 131 6.57 -2.48 13.35
N GLY A 132 6.92 -3.14 14.45
CA GLY A 132 8.30 -3.19 14.94
C GLY A 132 9.28 -3.81 13.95
N LEU A 133 8.92 -4.97 13.38
CA LEU A 133 9.75 -5.66 12.38
C LEU A 133 9.91 -4.81 11.11
N LEU A 134 8.82 -4.23 10.61
CA LEU A 134 8.86 -3.37 9.42
C LEU A 134 9.71 -2.11 9.67
N ALA A 135 9.63 -1.52 10.87
CA ALA A 135 10.45 -0.38 11.26
C ALA A 135 11.94 -0.72 11.39
N ASP A 136 12.28 -1.97 11.74
CA ASP A 136 13.67 -2.43 11.76
C ASP A 136 14.20 -2.64 10.34
N VAL A 137 13.44 -3.34 9.49
CA VAL A 137 13.79 -3.57 8.07
C VAL A 137 13.99 -2.25 7.33
N VAL A 138 13.11 -1.27 7.52
CA VAL A 138 13.20 0.01 6.79
C VAL A 138 14.37 0.89 7.28
N ARG A 139 14.69 0.88 8.58
CA ARG A 139 15.69 1.80 9.16
C ARG A 139 17.09 1.22 9.23
N ASN A 140 17.20 -0.08 9.42
CA ASN A 140 18.46 -0.75 9.75
C ASN A 140 18.86 -1.79 8.71
N ALA A 141 18.28 -1.76 7.49
CA ALA A 141 18.65 -2.66 6.41
C ALA A 141 20.17 -2.66 6.18
N ARG A 142 20.75 -3.85 6.18
CA ARG A 142 22.18 -4.06 5.92
C ARG A 142 22.35 -5.27 5.01
N LEU A 143 23.24 -5.15 4.03
CA LEU A 143 23.74 -6.31 3.33
C LEU A 143 24.60 -7.11 4.30
N ALA A 144 24.27 -8.38 4.51
CA ALA A 144 25.14 -9.28 5.25
C ALA A 144 26.54 -9.28 4.60
N ASP A 145 27.57 -9.38 5.44
CA ASP A 145 28.95 -9.57 4.99
C ASP A 145 29.13 -10.95 4.33
#